data_AF-A0A534WF71-F1
#
_entry.id   AF-A0A534WF71-F1
#
_cell.length_a   1.000
_cell.length_b   1.000
_cell.length_c   1.000
_cell.angle_alpha   90.00
_cell.angle_beta   90.00
_cell.angle_gamma   90.00
#
_symmetry.space_group_name_H-M   'P 1'
#
loop_
_entity.id
_entity.type
_entity.pdbx_description
1 polymer ?
#
loop_
_entity_poly.entity_id
_entity_poly.type
_entity_poly.pdbx_seq_one_letter_code
_entity_poly.pdbx_strand_id
1 'polypeptide(L)'
;MTSRSRLPALLRAASRARARAYAPYSRFRVGAAVLAGGRIFAAGNVENSAYPLSVCAERNAVAMAVAAGYRRIDAVAVVAGEDRPAAPCGGCRQVLAEFSAPRTPVIYAASRGRSVTTDVGSLLPDAFGSEALRQAANAGARTTADVQRAAARVRRTRRGHPP
;
A
#
# COMPACT_ATOMS: atom_id res chain seq x y z
N MET A 1 10.56 -22.51 2.39
CA MET A 1 9.08 -22.44 2.25
C MET A 1 8.70 -21.12 1.60
N THR A 2 7.89 -21.12 0.55
CA THR A 2 7.49 -19.89 -0.17
C THR A 2 6.40 -19.12 0.56
N SER A 3 6.35 -17.79 0.43
CA SER A 3 5.36 -16.95 1.13
C SER A 3 3.90 -17.35 0.86
N ARG A 4 3.61 -17.88 -0.35
CA ARG A 4 2.28 -18.39 -0.72
C ARG A 4 1.82 -19.57 0.14
N SER A 5 2.74 -20.44 0.59
CA SER A 5 2.40 -21.57 1.48
C SER A 5 1.85 -21.13 2.85
N ARG A 6 2.07 -19.87 3.24
CA ARG A 6 1.63 -19.30 4.52
C ARG A 6 0.26 -18.62 4.46
N LEU A 7 -0.34 -18.45 3.27
CA LEU A 7 -1.64 -17.79 3.10
C LEU A 7 -2.76 -18.40 3.97
N PRO A 8 -2.89 -19.74 4.14
CA PRO A 8 -3.90 -20.31 5.02
C PRO A 8 -3.72 -19.90 6.50
N ALA A 9 -2.47 -19.82 6.97
CA ALA A 9 -2.18 -19.38 8.33
C ALA A 9 -2.50 -17.89 8.53
N LEU A 10 -2.21 -17.07 7.52
CA LEU A 10 -2.55 -15.65 7.51
C LEU A 10 -4.07 -15.44 7.51
N LEU A 11 -4.84 -16.18 6.71
CA LEU A 11 -6.31 -16.10 6.72
C LEU A 11 -6.90 -16.43 8.09
N ARG A 12 -6.39 -17.46 8.77
CA ARG A 12 -6.81 -17.78 10.15
C ARG A 12 -6.50 -16.64 11.12
N ALA A 13 -5.32 -16.03 11.00
CA ALA A 13 -4.94 -14.90 11.85
C ALA A 13 -5.79 -13.65 11.57
N ALA A 14 -6.04 -13.33 10.30
CA ALA A 14 -6.91 -12.24 9.87
C ALA A 14 -8.35 -12.44 10.36
N SER A 15 -8.89 -13.66 10.26
CA SER A 15 -10.23 -13.98 10.77
C SER A 15 -10.35 -13.77 12.29
N ARG A 16 -9.36 -14.22 13.08
CA ARG A 16 -9.32 -13.92 14.53
C ARG A 16 -9.19 -12.43 14.82
N ALA A 17 -8.44 -11.70 14.00
CA ALA A 17 -8.29 -10.26 14.17
C ALA A 17 -9.59 -9.51 13.84
N ARG A 18 -10.35 -9.95 12.83
CA ARG A 18 -11.68 -9.43 12.49
C ARG A 18 -12.65 -9.51 13.66
N ALA A 19 -12.62 -10.59 14.43
CA ALA A 19 -13.49 -10.76 15.60
C ALA A 19 -13.26 -9.69 16.68
N ARG A 20 -12.07 -9.08 16.71
CA ARG A 20 -11.63 -8.06 17.68
C ARG A 20 -11.65 -6.64 17.11
N ALA A 21 -12.17 -6.44 15.89
CA ALA A 21 -12.25 -5.13 15.28
C ALA A 21 -13.17 -4.19 16.09
N TYR A 22 -12.74 -2.95 16.27
CA TYR A 22 -13.57 -1.89 16.84
C TYR A 22 -14.26 -1.15 15.69
N ALA A 23 -15.50 -1.54 15.40
CA ALA A 23 -16.28 -0.97 14.31
C ALA A 23 -17.75 -0.73 14.70
N PRO A 24 -18.02 0.10 15.74
CA PRO A 24 -19.39 0.32 16.21
C PRO A 24 -20.23 1.18 15.25
N TYR A 25 -19.58 1.98 14.39
CA TYR A 25 -20.27 2.94 13.53
C TYR A 25 -20.71 2.27 12.23
N SER A 26 -19.79 1.65 11.49
CA SER A 26 -20.17 0.96 10.24
C SER A 26 -20.75 -0.44 10.47
N ARG A 27 -20.44 -1.05 11.62
CA ARG A 27 -20.66 -2.49 11.90
C ARG A 27 -19.94 -3.42 10.91
N PHE A 28 -19.05 -2.88 10.09
CA PHE A 28 -18.29 -3.60 9.08
C PHE A 28 -16.91 -3.97 9.62
N ARG A 29 -16.81 -5.19 10.15
CA ARG A 29 -15.56 -5.70 10.71
C ARG A 29 -14.66 -6.28 9.62
N VAL A 30 -13.41 -5.81 9.61
CA VAL A 30 -12.32 -6.25 8.75
C VAL A 30 -11.19 -6.76 9.63
N GLY A 31 -10.58 -7.87 9.24
CA GLY A 31 -9.32 -8.32 9.83
C GLY A 31 -8.27 -8.50 8.75
N ALA A 32 -7.02 -8.19 9.07
CA ALA A 32 -5.89 -8.38 8.18
C ALA A 32 -4.73 -9.03 8.90
N ALA A 33 -3.90 -9.75 8.16
CA ALA A 33 -2.66 -10.32 8.63
C ALA A 33 -1.56 -10.16 7.59
N VAL A 34 -0.36 -9.80 8.03
CA VAL A 34 0.83 -9.70 7.20
C VAL A 34 1.92 -10.64 7.70
N LEU A 35 2.64 -11.27 6.77
CA LEU A 35 3.85 -12.03 7.05
C LEU A 35 5.06 -11.10 6.86
N ALA A 36 5.94 -11.06 7.84
CA ALA A 36 7.16 -10.27 7.78
C ALA A 36 8.29 -11.01 8.53
N GLY A 37 9.36 -11.36 7.81
CA GLY A 37 10.52 -12.06 8.38
C GLY A 37 10.14 -13.35 9.11
N GLY A 38 9.17 -14.09 8.57
CA GLY A 38 8.66 -15.35 9.14
C GLY A 38 7.59 -15.19 10.23
N ARG A 39 7.36 -13.98 10.75
CA ARG A 39 6.37 -13.69 11.80
C ARG A 39 5.06 -13.14 11.21
N ILE A 40 3.93 -13.49 11.83
CA ILE A 40 2.60 -12.99 11.45
C ILE A 40 2.20 -11.85 12.39
N PHE A 41 1.78 -10.72 11.82
CA PHE A 41 1.17 -9.58 12.50
C PHE A 41 -0.27 -9.43 12.03
N ALA A 42 -1.23 -9.31 12.93
CA ALA A 42 -2.64 -9.27 12.56
C ALA A 42 -3.44 -8.30 13.41
N ALA A 43 -4.31 -7.53 12.76
CA ALA A 43 -5.11 -6.48 13.38
C ALA A 43 -6.51 -6.38 12.75
N GLY A 44 -7.46 -5.84 13.50
CA GLY A 44 -8.77 -5.44 13.00
C GLY A 44 -8.78 -3.96 12.58
N ASN A 45 -9.82 -3.52 11.88
CA ASN A 45 -10.06 -2.09 11.72
C ASN A 45 -10.44 -1.46 13.07
N VAL A 46 -10.07 -0.19 13.23
CA VAL A 46 -10.40 0.64 14.40
C VAL A 46 -11.05 1.91 13.89
N GLU A 47 -12.32 2.07 14.20
CA GLU A 47 -13.09 3.24 13.84
C GLU A 47 -12.99 4.34 14.90
N ASN A 48 -13.36 5.55 14.50
CA ASN A 48 -13.44 6.70 15.38
C ASN A 48 -14.69 7.52 15.03
N SER A 49 -15.27 8.22 16.01
CA SER A 49 -16.41 9.12 15.78
C SER A 49 -16.08 10.23 14.79
N ALA A 50 -14.83 10.72 14.79
CA ALA A 50 -14.28 11.51 13.71
C ALA A 50 -13.79 10.57 12.60
N TYR A 51 -14.68 10.26 11.65
CA TYR A 51 -14.48 9.19 10.65
C TYR A 51 -13.11 9.19 9.94
N PRO A 52 -12.53 10.35 9.54
CA PRO A 52 -11.20 10.38 8.91
C PRO A 52 -10.05 9.83 9.77
N LEU A 53 -10.24 9.72 11.09
CA LEU A 53 -9.27 9.12 12.00
C LEU A 53 -9.34 7.60 12.07
N SER A 54 -10.30 6.98 11.36
CA SER A 54 -10.44 5.52 11.32
C SER A 54 -9.30 4.87 10.54
N VAL A 55 -8.81 3.74 11.05
CA VAL A 55 -7.68 3.00 10.45
C VAL A 55 -8.12 1.60 10.04
N CYS A 56 -7.82 1.27 8.78
CA CYS A 56 -8.12 -0.04 8.20
C CYS A 56 -7.25 -1.14 8.82
N ALA A 57 -7.73 -2.37 8.78
CA ALA A 57 -7.06 -3.53 9.36
C ALA A 57 -5.65 -3.75 8.77
N GLU A 58 -5.50 -3.57 7.46
CA GLU A 58 -4.23 -3.76 6.74
C GLU A 58 -3.19 -2.75 7.21
N ARG A 59 -3.59 -1.47 7.34
CA ARG A 59 -2.72 -0.40 7.84
C ARG A 59 -2.28 -0.67 9.28
N ASN A 60 -3.19 -1.14 10.13
CA ASN A 60 -2.85 -1.55 11.50
C ASN A 60 -1.87 -2.74 11.53
N ALA A 61 -2.09 -3.77 10.71
CA ALA A 61 -1.21 -4.94 10.66
C ALA A 61 0.20 -4.59 10.17
N VAL A 62 0.31 -3.72 9.15
CA VAL A 62 1.59 -3.18 8.67
C VAL A 62 2.26 -2.33 9.75
N ALA A 63 1.52 -1.42 10.39
CA ALA A 63 2.06 -0.57 11.46
C ALA A 63 2.64 -1.41 12.62
N MET A 64 1.98 -2.51 13.00
CA MET A 64 2.50 -3.44 14.00
C MET A 64 3.81 -4.12 13.55
N ALA A 65 3.90 -4.56 12.30
CA ALA A 65 5.12 -5.16 11.76
C ALA A 65 6.28 -4.16 11.76
N VAL A 66 6.01 -2.92 11.32
CA VAL A 66 7.00 -1.83 11.27
C VAL A 66 7.45 -1.43 12.68
N ALA A 67 6.53 -1.30 13.62
CA ALA A 67 6.85 -1.02 15.03
C ALA A 67 7.70 -2.13 15.66
N ALA A 68 7.56 -3.38 15.19
CA ALA A 68 8.39 -4.51 15.58
C ALA A 68 9.72 -4.62 14.81
N GLY A 69 10.07 -3.63 13.99
CA GLY A 69 11.34 -3.56 13.25
C GLY A 69 11.33 -4.18 11.85
N TYR A 70 10.19 -4.69 11.37
CA TYR A 70 10.10 -5.31 10.05
C TYR A 70 9.65 -4.31 8.99
N ARG A 71 10.48 -4.11 7.96
CA ARG A 71 10.21 -3.16 6.86
C ARG A 71 9.90 -3.83 5.52
N ARG A 72 9.73 -5.14 5.51
CA ARG A 72 9.37 -5.93 4.32
C ARG A 72 8.22 -6.87 4.66
N ILE A 73 7.15 -6.77 3.90
CA ILE A 73 6.00 -7.65 3.95
C ILE A 73 6.14 -8.70 2.86
N ASP A 74 6.04 -9.97 3.26
CA ASP A 74 6.27 -11.13 2.42
C ASP A 74 4.96 -11.75 1.88
N ALA A 75 3.83 -11.51 2.55
CA ALA A 75 2.48 -11.93 2.15
C ALA A 75 1.41 -11.21 2.97
N VAL A 76 0.21 -11.07 2.40
CA VAL A 76 -0.93 -10.40 3.04
C VAL A 76 -2.18 -11.26 2.97
N ALA A 77 -2.98 -11.29 4.03
CA ALA A 77 -4.35 -11.80 4.03
C ALA A 77 -5.33 -10.77 4.59
N VAL A 78 -6.52 -10.67 3.99
CA VAL A 78 -7.62 -9.83 4.47
C VAL A 78 -8.90 -10.67 4.54
N VAL A 79 -9.67 -10.48 5.61
CA VAL A 79 -10.99 -11.11 5.78
C VAL A 79 -12.02 -10.02 6.05
N ALA A 80 -12.96 -9.87 5.13
CA ALA A 80 -14.00 -8.85 5.16
C ALA A 80 -15.20 -9.28 4.32
N GLY A 81 -16.40 -8.84 4.71
CA GLY A 81 -17.66 -9.28 4.11
C GLY A 81 -18.11 -10.67 4.58
N GLU A 82 -19.36 -10.99 4.30
CA GLU A 82 -19.96 -12.28 4.64
C GLU A 82 -19.85 -13.26 3.47
N ASP A 83 -20.51 -12.94 2.35
CA ASP A 83 -20.54 -13.82 1.17
C ASP A 83 -19.56 -13.37 0.07
N ARG A 84 -19.33 -12.07 -0.04
CA ARG A 84 -18.42 -11.47 -1.04
C ARG A 84 -17.18 -10.90 -0.37
N PRO A 85 -15.97 -11.24 -0.87
CA PRO A 85 -14.74 -10.69 -0.33
C PRO A 85 -14.64 -9.20 -0.65
N ALA A 86 -14.28 -8.38 0.34
CA ALA A 86 -13.98 -6.98 0.10
C ALA A 86 -12.49 -6.79 -0.18
N ALA A 87 -12.16 -6.14 -1.29
CA ALA A 87 -10.78 -5.84 -1.66
C ALA A 87 -10.22 -4.71 -0.78
N PRO A 88 -8.89 -4.66 -0.57
CA PRO A 88 -8.24 -3.54 0.13
C PRO A 88 -8.58 -2.18 -0.50
N CYS A 89 -8.81 -1.16 0.33
CA CYS A 89 -9.08 0.20 -0.15
C CYS A 89 -7.80 0.85 -0.72
N GLY A 90 -7.95 1.95 -1.49
CA GLY A 90 -6.81 2.62 -2.13
C GLY A 90 -5.67 2.98 -1.18
N GLY A 91 -6.00 3.53 0.00
CA GLY A 91 -5.00 3.84 1.02
C GLY A 91 -4.25 2.62 1.56
N CYS A 92 -4.93 1.49 1.73
CA CYS A 92 -4.27 0.24 2.11
C CYS A 92 -3.35 -0.28 1.01
N ARG A 93 -3.79 -0.22 -0.25
CA ARG A 93 -2.96 -0.64 -1.39
C ARG A 93 -1.66 0.17 -1.48
N GLN A 94 -1.74 1.48 -1.27
CA GLN A 94 -0.58 2.37 -1.27
C GLN A 94 0.38 2.04 -0.12
N VAL A 95 -0.13 1.78 1.10
CA VAL A 95 0.69 1.35 2.23
C VAL A 95 1.33 -0.01 1.97
N LEU A 96 0.59 -0.97 1.40
CA LEU A 96 1.17 -2.26 1.05
C LEU A 96 2.27 -2.13 -0.01
N ALA A 97 2.10 -1.27 -1.01
CA ALA A 97 3.10 -1.01 -2.05
C ALA A 97 4.42 -0.44 -1.48
N GLU A 98 4.36 0.37 -0.43
CA GLU A 98 5.57 0.92 0.23
C GLU A 98 6.43 -0.18 0.89
N PHE A 99 5.79 -1.21 1.47
CA PHE A 99 6.50 -2.23 2.25
C PHE A 99 6.60 -3.60 1.57
N SER A 100 6.17 -3.72 0.31
CA SER A 100 6.08 -5.00 -0.40
C SER A 100 6.67 -4.92 -1.79
N ALA A 101 7.22 -6.03 -2.30
CA ALA A 101 7.52 -6.13 -3.73
C ALA A 101 6.20 -6.23 -4.55
N PRO A 102 6.16 -5.84 -5.83
CA PRO A 102 4.96 -5.96 -6.66
C PRO A 102 4.37 -7.38 -6.69
N ARG A 103 5.23 -8.41 -6.72
CA ARG A 103 4.80 -9.83 -6.73
C ARG A 103 4.43 -10.39 -5.34
N THR A 104 4.38 -9.56 -4.30
CA THR A 104 4.02 -10.01 -2.95
C THR A 104 2.58 -10.53 -2.96
N PRO A 105 2.34 -11.80 -2.57
CA PRO A 105 1.03 -12.41 -2.67
C PRO A 105 0.06 -11.79 -1.68
N VAL A 106 -1.16 -11.54 -2.16
CA VAL A 106 -2.28 -11.05 -1.37
C VAL A 106 -3.46 -11.99 -1.54
N ILE A 107 -4.08 -12.40 -0.44
CA ILE A 107 -5.36 -13.11 -0.46
C ILE A 107 -6.40 -12.29 0.30
N TYR A 108 -7.60 -12.14 -0.25
CA TYR A 108 -8.71 -11.52 0.47
C TYR A 108 -9.96 -12.37 0.34
N ALA A 109 -10.64 -12.60 1.46
CA ALA A 109 -11.72 -13.58 1.57
C ALA A 109 -12.94 -13.01 2.29
N ALA A 110 -14.12 -13.50 1.90
CA ALA A 110 -15.32 -13.33 2.70
C ALA A 110 -15.30 -14.29 3.89
N SER A 111 -16.01 -13.97 4.97
CA SER A 111 -16.01 -14.83 6.17
C SER A 111 -16.71 -16.17 5.98
N ARG A 112 -17.67 -16.27 5.05
CA ARG A 112 -18.40 -17.52 4.69
C ARG A 112 -18.34 -17.86 3.21
N GLY A 113 -17.60 -17.07 2.44
CA GLY A 113 -17.64 -17.11 0.97
C GLY A 113 -16.28 -17.29 0.33
N ARG A 114 -16.18 -16.83 -0.92
CA ARG A 114 -15.00 -17.04 -1.76
C ARG A 114 -13.81 -16.20 -1.31
N SER A 115 -12.62 -16.66 -1.69
CA SER A 115 -11.38 -15.89 -1.62
C SER A 115 -10.88 -15.51 -3.01
N VAL A 116 -10.19 -14.39 -3.11
CA VAL A 116 -9.44 -13.97 -4.29
C VAL A 116 -7.96 -13.92 -3.94
N THR A 117 -7.12 -14.50 -4.79
CA THR A 117 -5.66 -14.41 -4.67
C THR A 117 -5.11 -13.54 -5.80
N THR A 118 -4.23 -12.62 -5.46
CA THR A 118 -3.60 -11.66 -6.36
C THR A 118 -2.23 -11.27 -5.80
N ASP A 119 -1.65 -10.18 -6.27
CA ASP A 119 -0.44 -9.57 -5.72
C ASP A 119 -0.57 -8.05 -5.59
N VAL A 120 0.38 -7.44 -4.90
CA VAL A 120 0.36 -6.00 -4.60
C VAL A 120 0.38 -5.16 -5.87
N GLY A 121 1.17 -5.53 -6.88
CA GLY A 121 1.26 -4.80 -8.15
C GLY A 121 -0.04 -4.87 -8.96
N SER A 122 -0.72 -6.02 -8.93
CA SER A 122 -2.03 -6.17 -9.56
C SER A 122 -3.13 -5.35 -8.87
N LEU A 123 -3.01 -5.13 -7.55
CA LEU A 123 -3.94 -4.29 -6.80
C LEU A 123 -3.72 -2.79 -7.06
N LEU A 124 -2.48 -2.38 -7.29
CA LEU A 124 -2.11 -0.99 -7.56
C LEU A 124 -1.06 -0.93 -8.68
N PRO A 125 -1.51 -0.98 -9.94
CA PRO A 125 -0.64 -0.77 -11.09
C PRO A 125 0.00 0.63 -11.03
N ASP A 126 1.25 0.73 -11.49
CA ASP A 126 2.00 1.99 -11.58
C ASP A 126 1.99 2.80 -10.28
N ALA A 127 2.12 2.08 -9.16
CA ALA A 127 2.06 2.65 -7.81
C ALA A 127 3.04 3.83 -7.64
N PHE A 128 2.54 4.94 -7.12
CA PHE A 128 3.38 6.05 -6.70
C PHE A 128 4.31 5.61 -5.57
N GLY A 129 5.57 6.06 -5.56
CA GLY A 129 6.53 5.67 -4.54
C GLY A 129 7.78 6.54 -4.52
N SER A 130 8.75 6.15 -3.69
CA SER A 130 9.98 6.91 -3.50
C SER A 130 10.79 7.14 -4.79
N GLU A 131 10.67 6.27 -5.78
CA GLU A 131 11.27 6.47 -7.10
C GLU A 131 10.68 7.68 -7.83
N ALA A 132 9.35 7.83 -7.85
CA ALA A 132 8.68 8.98 -8.47
C ALA A 132 9.09 10.30 -7.79
N LEU A 133 9.27 10.29 -6.46
CA LEU A 133 9.77 11.45 -5.71
C LEU A 133 11.20 11.81 -6.10
N ARG A 134 12.09 10.82 -6.27
CA ARG A 134 13.48 11.05 -6.71
C ARG A 134 13.53 11.56 -8.14
N GLN A 135 12.72 11.01 -9.04
CA GLN A 135 12.65 11.45 -10.43
C GLN A 135 12.16 12.90 -10.52
N ALA A 136 11.12 13.27 -9.75
CA ALA A 136 10.64 14.65 -9.69
C ALA A 136 11.72 15.62 -9.16
N ALA A 137 12.45 15.23 -8.10
CA ALA A 137 13.56 16.02 -7.58
C ALA A 137 14.68 16.22 -8.63
N ASN A 138 15.02 15.16 -9.36
CA ASN A 138 16.04 15.21 -10.41
C ASN A 138 15.60 16.02 -11.63
N ALA A 139 14.30 16.01 -11.99
CA ALA A 139 13.75 16.80 -13.09
C ALA A 139 13.68 18.31 -12.76
N GLY A 140 13.51 18.66 -11.49
CA GLY A 140 13.60 20.05 -11.00
C GLY A 140 15.03 20.59 -10.97
N ALA A 141 16.02 19.71 -10.84
CA ALA A 141 17.45 20.02 -10.93
C ALA A 141 17.90 20.20 -12.39
N ARG A 142 17.27 21.12 -13.14
CA ARG A 142 17.89 21.68 -14.34
C ARG A 142 19.21 22.31 -13.92
N THR A 143 20.31 21.83 -14.48
CA THR A 143 21.63 22.32 -14.12
C THR A 143 21.76 23.80 -14.47
N THR A 144 22.64 24.54 -13.81
CA THR A 144 23.02 25.90 -14.21
C THR A 144 23.41 25.96 -15.69
N ALA A 145 23.96 24.87 -16.23
CA ALA A 145 24.26 24.73 -17.65
C ALA A 145 23.00 24.68 -18.53
N ASP A 146 21.88 24.10 -18.08
CA ASP A 146 20.62 24.07 -18.83
C ASP A 146 19.95 25.44 -18.87
N VAL A 147 20.01 26.19 -17.75
CA VAL A 147 19.56 27.58 -17.68
C VAL A 147 20.43 28.49 -18.56
N GLN A 148 21.75 28.30 -18.55
CA GLN A 148 22.68 29.04 -19.40
C GLN A 148 22.52 28.72 -20.89
N ARG A 149 22.28 27.46 -21.27
CA ARG A 149 21.97 27.05 -22.66
C ARG A 149 20.64 27.62 -23.14
N ALA A 150 19.62 27.63 -22.29
CA ALA A 150 18.34 28.26 -22.60
C ALA A 150 18.49 29.79 -22.77
N ALA A 151 19.22 30.46 -21.88
CA ALA A 151 19.51 31.89 -21.97
C ALA A 151 20.34 32.24 -23.22
N ALA A 152 21.30 31.41 -23.61
CA ALA A 152 22.09 31.59 -24.83
C ALA A 152 21.26 31.43 -26.12
N ARG A 153 20.27 30.51 -26.13
CA ARG A 153 19.32 30.38 -27.24
C ARG A 153 18.43 31.61 -27.39
N VAL A 154 17.91 32.16 -26.28
CA VAL A 154 17.08 33.38 -26.29
C VAL A 154 17.88 34.62 -26.73
N ARG A 155 19.18 34.70 -26.39
CA ARG A 155 20.05 35.79 -26.85
C ARG A 155 20.38 35.72 -28.34
N ARG A 156 20.44 34.51 -28.93
CA ARG A 156 20.67 34.33 -30.37
C ARG A 156 19.46 34.70 -31.22
N THR A 157 18.24 34.43 -30.76
CA THR A 157 17.02 34.79 -31.51
C THR A 157 16.72 36.29 -31.53
N ARG A 158 17.20 37.06 -30.53
CA ARG A 158 17.04 38.52 -30.46
C ARG A 158 18.03 39.33 -31.31
N ARG A 159 19.07 38.71 -31.87
CA ARG A 159 20.08 39.39 -32.72
C ARG A 159 19.79 39.30 -34.23
N GLY A 160 18.61 38.78 -34.62
CA GLY A 160 18.24 38.52 -36.02
C GLY A 160 17.14 39.43 -36.59
N HIS A 161 16.79 40.53 -35.94
CA HIS A 161 15.89 41.54 -36.53
C HIS A 161 16.69 42.82 -36.82
N PRO A 162 17.00 43.13 -38.09
CA PRO A 162 17.46 44.47 -38.44
C PRO A 162 16.28 45.46 -38.36
N PRO A 163 16.56 46.77 -38.17
CA PRO A 163 15.54 47.82 -38.23
C PRO A 163 14.91 47.94 -39.61
#